data_AF-A0A521PET6-F1
#
_entry.id   AF-A0A521PET6-F1
#
_cell.length_a   1.000
_cell.length_b   1.000
_cell.length_c   1.000
_cell.angle_alpha   90.00
_cell.angle_beta   90.00
_cell.angle_gamma   90.00
#
_symmetry.space_group_name_H-M   'P 1'
#
loop_
_entity.id
_entity.type
_entity.pdbx_description
1 polymer ?
#
loop_
_entity_poly.entity_id
_entity_poly.type
_entity_poly.pdbx_seq_one_letter_code
_entity_poly.pdbx_strand_id
1 'polypeptide(L)'
;MLGRQRGENIGTISAVRASKPEHCSSDIPLQLLGAWVPTERGRISASDTLPGHHRRAPRDLCWGEGEPITRAYKTQVTTEDRNLADEPPKSPLTRGLHLLLLLAVLHQLVISNFMSRPDSGKPENLAFELHEYVGLTSFAIVLVYWMWSAARRREVGFKALFPWFSPAAVQAVCRDFVEHIGALRRLRLSEVGHRPFPIAVHGLGLASVTVMGVTGTLSLLGAVPAGIREAGLSVHGAFANLVWAYLIGHASLAVLHEQAGHRLFRRMFSLRP
;
A
#
# COMPACT_ATOMS: atom_id res chain seq x y z
N MET A 1 28.41 -8.97 -68.57
CA MET A 1 29.42 -7.91 -68.80
C MET A 1 29.22 -6.82 -67.76
N LEU A 2 30.26 -6.57 -66.95
CA LEU A 2 30.60 -5.33 -66.21
C LEU A 2 29.53 -4.75 -65.24
N GLY A 3 29.81 -4.43 -63.98
CA GLY A 3 31.08 -4.36 -63.27
C GLY A 3 30.84 -4.14 -61.77
N ARG A 4 31.75 -4.73 -61.00
CA ARG A 4 31.98 -4.67 -59.57
C ARG A 4 32.54 -3.29 -59.19
N GLN A 5 32.07 -2.67 -58.12
CA GLN A 5 32.95 -1.87 -57.27
C GLN A 5 32.72 -2.14 -55.78
N ARG A 6 33.86 -2.37 -55.15
CA ARG A 6 34.18 -2.70 -53.77
C ARG A 6 34.77 -1.42 -53.18
N GLY A 7 34.46 -1.10 -51.92
CA GLY A 7 35.07 0.04 -51.23
C GLY A 7 34.88 -0.07 -49.73
N GLU A 8 35.83 -0.73 -49.08
CA GLU A 8 36.01 -0.85 -47.63
C GLU A 8 36.48 0.47 -46.99
N ASN A 9 36.12 0.70 -45.73
CA ASN A 9 36.95 1.29 -44.65
C ASN A 9 36.08 1.37 -43.38
N ILE A 10 36.22 0.47 -42.39
CA ILE A 10 37.24 0.42 -41.34
C ILE A 10 37.36 1.74 -40.58
N GLY A 11 36.76 1.77 -39.39
CA GLY A 11 36.81 2.88 -38.42
C GLY A 11 36.60 2.37 -37.00
N THR A 12 37.68 1.84 -36.43
CA THR A 12 38.12 2.00 -35.03
C THR A 12 37.16 1.63 -33.89
N ILE A 13 37.36 0.43 -33.35
CA ILE A 13 36.94 0.01 -32.01
C ILE A 13 37.85 0.71 -30.99
N SER A 14 37.34 1.71 -30.28
CA SER A 14 37.94 2.21 -29.05
C SER A 14 37.47 1.36 -27.87
N ALA A 15 38.41 0.57 -27.33
CA ALA A 15 38.27 -0.14 -26.08
C ALA A 15 38.07 0.85 -24.92
N VAL A 16 36.87 0.85 -24.33
CA VAL A 16 36.63 1.50 -23.04
C VAL A 16 37.22 0.62 -21.95
N ARG A 17 38.30 1.12 -21.38
CA ARG A 17 39.04 0.62 -20.23
C ARG A 17 38.09 0.50 -19.03
N ALA A 18 37.85 -0.73 -18.57
CA ALA A 18 37.17 -1.00 -17.32
C ALA A 18 38.03 -0.47 -16.15
N SER A 19 37.61 0.63 -15.53
CA SER A 19 38.11 1.08 -14.25
C SER A 19 37.44 0.27 -13.14
N LYS A 20 38.29 -0.36 -12.34
CA LYS A 20 37.99 -1.14 -11.14
C LYS A 20 37.52 -0.16 -10.05
N PRO A 21 36.31 -0.29 -9.46
CA PRO A 21 35.98 0.47 -8.28
C PRO A 21 36.71 -0.13 -7.07
N GLU A 22 37.50 0.72 -6.44
CA GLU A 22 38.22 0.46 -5.20
C GLU A 22 37.24 0.29 -4.03
N HIS A 23 37.71 -0.45 -3.03
CA HIS A 23 37.06 -0.73 -1.75
C HIS A 23 36.38 0.51 -1.14
N CYS A 24 35.06 0.42 -0.92
CA CYS A 24 34.38 1.24 0.06
C CYS A 24 34.22 0.41 1.34
N SER A 25 35.08 0.71 2.32
CA SER A 25 35.01 0.22 3.69
C SER A 25 33.71 0.73 4.33
N SER A 26 32.81 -0.17 4.71
CA SER A 26 31.64 0.14 5.52
C SER A 26 31.88 -0.30 6.96
N ASP A 27 32.61 0.52 7.72
CA ASP A 27 32.55 0.48 9.17
C ASP A 27 31.24 1.14 9.61
N ILE A 28 30.24 0.30 9.88
CA ILE A 28 28.99 0.73 10.54
C ILE A 28 29.15 0.45 12.04
N PRO A 29 29.23 1.48 12.91
CA PRO A 29 29.18 1.27 14.34
C PRO A 29 27.77 0.82 14.76
N LEU A 30 27.69 -0.44 15.21
CA LEU A 30 26.60 -0.99 16.02
C LEU A 30 26.53 -0.28 17.37
N GLN A 31 25.86 0.86 17.43
CA GLN A 31 25.34 1.45 18.67
C GLN A 31 24.01 2.11 18.38
N LEU A 32 22.91 1.38 18.59
CA LEU A 32 21.57 1.89 18.94
C LEU A 32 20.60 0.70 19.17
N LEU A 33 21.02 -0.24 20.02
CA LEU A 33 20.16 -1.25 20.63
C LEU A 33 20.45 -1.22 22.13
N GLY A 34 19.78 -0.30 22.83
CA GLY A 34 19.93 -0.12 24.26
C GLY A 34 18.68 0.49 24.87
N ALA A 35 18.10 -0.28 25.80
CA ALA A 35 17.18 0.14 26.84
C ALA A 35 15.73 0.48 26.46
N TRP A 36 14.85 -0.54 26.54
CA TRP A 36 13.56 -0.39 27.21
C TRP A 36 13.19 -1.73 27.88
N VAL A 37 13.61 -1.89 29.14
CA VAL A 37 13.12 -2.89 30.08
C VAL A 37 12.66 -2.13 31.33
N PRO A 38 11.36 -2.11 31.65
CA PRO A 38 10.92 -1.71 32.97
C PRO A 38 10.76 -2.97 33.83
N THR A 39 11.70 -3.18 34.74
CA THR A 39 11.51 -4.02 35.93
C THR A 39 11.32 -3.09 37.12
N GLU A 40 10.11 -3.05 37.68
CA GLU A 40 9.95 -2.71 39.10
C GLU A 40 8.94 -3.65 39.75
N ARG A 41 9.47 -4.43 40.70
CA ARG A 41 8.75 -5.26 41.66
C ARG A 41 8.79 -4.48 42.97
N GLY A 42 7.72 -3.76 43.29
CA GLY A 42 7.57 -3.02 44.55
C GLY A 42 6.47 -3.63 45.41
N ARG A 43 6.86 -4.49 46.36
CA ARG A 43 5.99 -5.10 47.38
C ARG A 43 6.02 -4.17 48.60
N ILE A 44 4.89 -3.60 49.00
CA ILE A 44 4.78 -2.86 50.27
C ILE A 44 3.73 -3.56 51.14
N SER A 45 4.21 -3.93 52.33
CA SER A 45 3.50 -4.56 53.43
C SER A 45 2.70 -3.52 54.22
N ALA A 46 1.50 -3.91 54.65
CA ALA A 46 0.66 -3.12 55.56
C ALA A 46 0.87 -3.57 57.01
N SER A 47 1.18 -2.65 57.91
CA SER A 47 0.83 -2.74 59.34
C SER A 47 0.96 -1.38 60.04
N ASP A 48 0.06 -1.18 61.00
CA ASP A 48 0.14 -0.33 62.21
C ASP A 48 -0.39 1.13 62.25
N THR A 49 -1.66 1.23 62.66
CA THR A 49 -2.25 1.98 63.81
C THR A 49 -1.77 3.38 64.28
N LEU A 50 -2.67 4.38 64.13
CA LEU A 50 -3.20 5.40 65.09
C LEU A 50 -2.25 6.42 65.82
N PRO A 51 -2.75 7.46 66.55
CA PRO A 51 -3.35 8.73 66.09
C PRO A 51 -2.75 9.99 66.79
N GLY A 52 -3.06 11.23 66.31
CA GLY A 52 -3.00 12.43 67.19
C GLY A 52 -2.58 13.79 66.61
N HIS A 53 -3.52 14.74 66.73
CA HIS A 53 -3.40 16.19 67.00
C HIS A 53 -2.59 17.21 66.16
N HIS A 54 -3.36 18.23 65.72
CA HIS A 54 -3.07 19.67 65.66
C HIS A 54 -1.72 20.19 65.13
N ARG A 55 -1.77 20.88 63.99
CA ARG A 55 -1.58 22.35 63.92
C ARG A 55 -1.86 22.89 62.52
N ARG A 56 -2.64 23.97 62.45
CA ARG A 56 -2.72 24.88 61.29
C ARG A 56 -1.47 25.76 61.27
N ALA A 57 -0.88 25.94 60.10
CA ALA A 57 -0.28 27.21 59.70
C ALA A 57 -0.34 27.34 58.16
N PRO A 58 -0.47 28.58 57.63
CA PRO A 58 -0.83 28.84 56.25
C PRO A 58 0.39 29.13 55.37
N ARG A 59 0.24 28.94 54.05
CA ARG A 59 0.76 29.80 52.96
C ARG A 59 0.70 29.05 51.64
N ASP A 60 -0.12 29.58 50.73
CA ASP A 60 0.27 30.00 49.40
C ASP A 60 1.24 29.08 48.65
N LEU A 61 0.68 28.23 47.78
CA LEU A 61 1.31 27.92 46.50
C LEU A 61 0.20 27.48 45.54
N CYS A 62 -0.30 28.47 44.80
CA CYS A 62 -1.04 28.28 43.56
C CYS A 62 -0.19 27.40 42.63
N TRP A 63 -0.53 26.13 42.51
CA TRP A 63 -0.12 25.33 41.36
C TRP A 63 -0.91 25.84 40.17
N GLY A 64 -0.22 26.59 39.32
CA GLY A 64 -0.72 27.07 38.04
C GLY A 64 -1.22 25.93 37.19
N GLU A 65 -2.37 26.20 36.57
CA GLU A 65 -3.04 25.40 35.56
C GLU A 65 -2.06 25.00 34.46
N GLY A 66 -1.77 23.70 34.41
CA GLY A 66 -0.95 23.10 33.38
C GLY A 66 -1.67 21.97 32.66
N GLU A 67 -3.00 21.99 32.51
CA GLU A 67 -3.68 21.01 31.64
C GLU A 67 -5.02 21.50 31.06
N PRO A 68 -5.00 21.96 29.79
CA PRO A 68 -6.16 21.87 28.92
C PRO A 68 -5.98 20.90 27.73
N ILE A 69 -4.74 20.47 27.41
CA ILE A 69 -4.45 19.79 26.13
C ILE A 69 -4.75 18.28 26.17
N THR A 70 -4.41 17.60 27.27
CA THR A 70 -4.60 16.15 27.42
C THR A 70 -6.07 15.76 27.57
N ARG A 71 -6.90 16.63 28.18
CA ARG A 71 -8.33 16.41 28.32
C ARG A 71 -9.06 16.52 26.98
N ALA A 72 -8.68 17.49 26.14
CA ALA A 72 -9.25 17.64 24.80
C ALA A 72 -8.90 16.43 23.90
N TYR A 73 -7.66 15.95 23.94
CA TYR A 73 -7.23 14.76 23.20
C TYR A 73 -7.99 13.49 23.66
N LYS A 74 -8.12 13.27 24.98
CA LYS A 74 -8.81 12.10 25.54
C LYS A 74 -10.33 12.11 25.29
N THR A 75 -10.93 13.29 25.16
CA THR A 75 -12.37 13.43 24.88
C THR A 75 -12.70 13.29 23.38
N GLN A 76 -11.79 13.67 22.48
CA GLN A 76 -11.94 13.39 21.04
C GLN A 76 -11.83 11.89 20.74
N VAL A 77 -10.83 11.22 21.31
CA VAL A 77 -10.64 9.77 21.13
C VAL A 77 -11.86 8.96 21.61
N THR A 78 -12.51 9.37 22.71
CA THR A 78 -13.65 8.62 23.28
C THR A 78 -15.00 8.87 22.61
N THR A 79 -15.15 9.96 21.86
CA THR A 79 -16.38 10.26 21.10
C THR A 79 -16.30 9.80 19.64
N GLU A 80 -15.10 9.74 19.04
CA GLU A 80 -14.89 9.06 17.74
C GLU A 80 -14.98 7.53 17.86
N ASP A 81 -14.47 6.94 18.95
CA ASP A 81 -14.51 5.47 19.14
C ASP A 81 -15.95 4.89 19.25
N ARG A 82 -16.95 5.70 19.64
CA ARG A 82 -18.35 5.27 19.69
C ARG A 82 -19.07 5.31 18.34
N ASN A 83 -18.56 6.03 17.35
CA ASN A 83 -19.14 6.09 16.00
C ASN A 83 -18.50 5.09 15.03
N LEU A 84 -17.31 4.54 15.34
CA LEU A 84 -16.61 3.56 14.50
C LEU A 84 -17.25 2.16 14.48
N ALA A 85 -18.18 1.88 15.40
CA ALA A 85 -18.89 0.61 15.47
C ALA A 85 -20.11 0.53 14.53
N ASP A 86 -20.54 1.66 13.95
CA ASP A 86 -21.76 1.77 13.14
C ASP A 86 -21.46 2.38 11.76
N GLU A 87 -20.39 1.89 11.14
CA GLU A 87 -19.97 2.34 9.82
C GLU A 87 -21.03 2.01 8.75
N PRO A 88 -21.46 2.99 7.95
CA PRO A 88 -22.47 2.76 6.92
C PRO A 88 -21.95 1.74 5.90
N PRO A 89 -22.79 0.79 5.48
CA PRO A 89 -22.40 -0.23 4.51
C PRO A 89 -21.85 0.42 3.24
N LYS A 90 -20.71 -0.08 2.72
CA LYS A 90 -20.16 0.36 1.43
C LYS A 90 -21.26 0.35 0.37
N SER A 91 -21.33 1.38 -0.46
CA SER A 91 -22.35 1.46 -1.51
C SER A 91 -22.25 0.27 -2.48
N PRO A 92 -23.38 -0.19 -3.06
CA PRO A 92 -23.36 -1.26 -4.06
C PRO A 92 -22.50 -0.88 -5.27
N LEU A 93 -22.37 0.42 -5.59
CA LEU A 93 -21.51 0.91 -6.65
C LEU A 93 -20.02 0.70 -6.34
N THR A 94 -19.55 1.04 -5.12
CA THR A 94 -18.17 0.75 -4.71
C THR A 94 -17.87 -0.74 -4.79
N ARG A 95 -18.80 -1.59 -4.34
CA ARG A 95 -18.67 -3.05 -4.41
C ARG A 95 -18.61 -3.55 -5.85
N GLY A 96 -19.50 -3.07 -6.71
CA GLY A 96 -19.55 -3.42 -8.12
C GLY A 96 -18.29 -3.00 -8.88
N LEU A 97 -17.83 -1.76 -8.69
CA LEU A 97 -16.59 -1.27 -9.32
C LEU A 97 -15.36 -2.03 -8.81
N HIS A 98 -15.32 -2.40 -7.52
CA HIS A 98 -14.25 -3.22 -6.99
C HIS A 98 -14.24 -4.63 -7.60
N LEU A 99 -15.41 -5.27 -7.73
CA LEU A 99 -15.52 -6.57 -8.41
C LEU A 99 -15.08 -6.46 -9.87
N LEU A 100 -15.49 -5.41 -10.56
CA LEU A 100 -15.09 -5.18 -11.95
C LEU A 100 -13.57 -5.00 -12.08
N LEU A 101 -12.96 -4.23 -11.18
CA LEU A 101 -11.50 -4.09 -11.11
C LEU A 101 -10.80 -5.41 -10.83
N LEU A 102 -11.31 -6.20 -9.87
CA LEU A 102 -10.76 -7.52 -9.55
C LEU A 102 -10.76 -8.42 -10.79
N LEU A 103 -11.89 -8.51 -11.49
CA LEU A 103 -12.02 -9.33 -12.70
C LEU A 103 -11.10 -8.83 -13.84
N ALA A 104 -11.02 -7.51 -14.03
CA ALA A 104 -10.14 -6.90 -15.01
C ALA A 104 -8.66 -7.22 -14.72
N VAL A 105 -8.20 -7.02 -13.48
CA VAL A 105 -6.82 -7.30 -13.07
C VAL A 105 -6.51 -8.80 -13.19
N LEU A 106 -7.43 -9.67 -12.75
CA LEU A 106 -7.27 -11.13 -12.91
C LEU A 106 -7.14 -11.53 -14.37
N HIS A 107 -8.01 -11.02 -15.25
CA HIS A 107 -7.92 -11.27 -16.68
C HIS A 107 -6.55 -10.84 -17.21
N GLN A 108 -6.12 -9.61 -16.92
CA GLN A 108 -4.86 -9.04 -17.40
C GLN A 108 -3.64 -9.86 -16.96
N LEU A 109 -3.59 -10.26 -15.69
CA LEU A 109 -2.51 -11.07 -15.14
C LEU A 109 -2.50 -12.50 -15.70
N VAL A 110 -3.66 -13.12 -15.88
CA VAL A 110 -3.75 -14.48 -16.41
C VAL A 110 -3.36 -14.49 -17.89
N ILE A 111 -3.97 -13.63 -18.71
CA ILE A 111 -3.75 -13.60 -20.16
C ILE A 111 -2.29 -13.27 -20.51
N SER A 112 -1.61 -12.47 -19.68
CA SER A 112 -0.19 -12.13 -19.90
C SER A 112 0.75 -13.33 -19.82
N ASN A 113 0.34 -14.46 -19.23
CA ASN A 113 1.14 -15.69 -19.22
C ASN A 113 1.09 -16.45 -20.56
N PHE A 114 0.11 -16.13 -21.41
CA PHE A 114 -0.12 -16.82 -22.69
C PHE A 114 0.19 -15.94 -23.90
N MET A 115 0.48 -14.66 -23.70
CA MET A 115 0.78 -13.74 -24.79
C MET A 115 2.16 -14.01 -25.42
N SER A 116 2.23 -13.94 -26.73
CA SER A 116 3.47 -13.91 -27.49
C SER A 116 3.58 -12.52 -28.10
N ARG A 117 4.56 -11.74 -27.64
CA ARG A 117 4.80 -10.40 -28.18
C ARG A 117 5.26 -10.52 -29.64
N PRO A 118 4.85 -9.59 -30.51
CA PRO A 118 5.40 -9.53 -31.85
C PRO A 118 6.91 -9.28 -31.76
N ASP A 119 7.68 -10.15 -32.40
CA ASP A 119 9.13 -10.05 -32.55
C ASP A 119 9.46 -10.21 -34.04
N SER A 120 10.68 -9.88 -34.44
CA SER A 120 11.13 -9.84 -35.83
C SER A 120 10.84 -11.17 -36.56
N GLY A 121 9.70 -11.23 -37.26
CA GLY A 121 9.26 -12.38 -38.05
C GLY A 121 8.19 -13.28 -37.40
N LYS A 122 7.67 -12.95 -36.21
CA LYS A 122 6.55 -13.69 -35.59
C LYS A 122 5.36 -12.75 -35.33
N PRO A 123 4.16 -13.07 -35.84
CA PRO A 123 2.97 -12.30 -35.52
C PRO A 123 2.64 -12.43 -34.04
N GLU A 124 1.94 -11.44 -33.50
CA GLU A 124 1.31 -11.54 -32.20
C GLU A 124 0.22 -12.62 -32.20
N ASN A 125 -0.10 -13.13 -31.02
CA ASN A 125 -1.19 -14.08 -30.85
C ASN A 125 -2.44 -13.40 -30.26
N LEU A 126 -3.58 -14.09 -30.33
CA LEU A 126 -4.85 -13.60 -29.78
C LEU A 126 -4.75 -13.18 -28.30
N ALA A 127 -3.91 -13.85 -27.50
CA ALA A 127 -3.72 -13.49 -26.10
C ALA A 127 -3.07 -12.10 -25.94
N PHE A 128 -2.16 -11.72 -26.83
CA PHE A 128 -1.58 -10.38 -26.86
C PHE A 128 -2.63 -9.34 -27.26
N GLU A 129 -3.39 -9.60 -28.33
CA GLU A 129 -4.47 -8.72 -28.79
C GLU A 129 -5.54 -8.50 -27.70
N LEU A 130 -5.97 -9.57 -27.02
CA LEU A 130 -6.89 -9.50 -25.89
C LEU A 130 -6.27 -8.74 -24.71
N HIS A 131 -4.98 -8.92 -24.43
CA HIS A 131 -4.28 -8.16 -23.40
C HIS A 131 -4.35 -6.66 -23.68
N GLU A 132 -4.09 -6.23 -24.92
CA GLU A 132 -4.11 -4.82 -25.31
C GLU A 132 -5.53 -4.20 -25.23
N TYR A 133 -6.53 -4.79 -25.90
CA TYR A 133 -7.88 -4.21 -25.95
C TYR A 133 -8.60 -4.28 -24.60
N VAL A 134 -8.52 -5.42 -23.91
CA VAL A 134 -9.08 -5.53 -22.56
C VAL A 134 -8.25 -4.67 -21.60
N GLY A 135 -6.96 -4.46 -21.86
CA GLY A 135 -6.09 -3.58 -21.07
C GLY A 135 -6.55 -2.12 -21.12
N LEU A 136 -6.86 -1.60 -22.31
CA LEU A 136 -7.45 -0.27 -22.48
C LEU A 136 -8.80 -0.13 -21.76
N THR A 137 -9.66 -1.14 -21.89
CA THR A 137 -10.95 -1.18 -21.19
C THR A 137 -10.75 -1.21 -19.67
N SER A 138 -9.76 -1.97 -19.20
CA SER A 138 -9.41 -2.07 -17.77
C SER A 138 -8.89 -0.73 -17.24
N PHE A 139 -8.10 -0.01 -18.03
CA PHE A 139 -7.63 1.33 -17.66
C PHE A 139 -8.80 2.32 -17.55
N ALA A 140 -9.77 2.29 -18.47
CA ALA A 140 -10.99 3.09 -18.36
C ALA A 140 -11.77 2.79 -17.07
N ILE A 141 -11.89 1.51 -16.67
CA ILE A 141 -12.51 1.09 -15.40
C ILE A 141 -11.74 1.67 -14.20
N VAL A 142 -10.40 1.66 -14.22
CA VAL A 142 -9.56 2.28 -13.19
C VAL A 142 -9.85 3.78 -13.07
N LEU A 143 -9.96 4.50 -14.21
CA LEU A 143 -10.32 5.92 -14.21
C LEU A 143 -11.70 6.18 -13.63
N VAL A 144 -12.70 5.36 -13.98
CA VAL A 144 -14.05 5.44 -13.38
C VAL A 144 -13.99 5.20 -11.87
N TYR A 145 -13.20 4.22 -11.41
CA TYR A 145 -13.00 3.98 -9.98
C TYR A 145 -12.35 5.18 -9.27
N TRP A 146 -11.39 5.84 -9.92
CA TRP A 146 -10.80 7.08 -9.42
C TRP A 146 -11.81 8.21 -9.32
N MET A 147 -12.58 8.47 -10.37
CA MET A 147 -13.63 9.48 -10.39
C MET A 147 -14.66 9.23 -9.28
N TRP A 148 -15.10 7.99 -9.13
CA TRP A 148 -16.00 7.59 -8.05
C TRP A 148 -15.37 7.80 -6.67
N SER A 149 -14.10 7.43 -6.50
CA SER A 149 -13.37 7.61 -5.25
C SER A 149 -13.17 9.08 -4.86
N ALA A 150 -13.06 9.97 -5.83
CA ALA A 150 -13.00 11.41 -5.61
C ALA A 150 -14.39 12.02 -5.31
N ALA A 151 -15.45 11.50 -5.93
CA ALA A 151 -16.81 12.04 -5.79
C ALA A 151 -17.53 11.60 -4.50
N ARG A 152 -17.25 10.39 -3.99
CA ARG A 152 -17.93 9.86 -2.80
C ARG A 152 -17.48 10.59 -1.51
N ARG A 153 -18.43 10.94 -0.64
CA ARG A 153 -18.17 11.69 0.61
C ARG A 153 -18.36 10.90 1.92
N ARG A 154 -19.01 9.73 1.88
CA ARG A 154 -19.39 8.93 3.07
C ARG A 154 -18.59 7.64 3.24
N GLU A 155 -17.57 7.42 2.42
CA GLU A 155 -16.70 6.25 2.49
C GLU A 155 -15.25 6.73 2.74
N VAL A 156 -14.30 5.79 2.74
CA VAL A 156 -12.86 6.07 2.90
C VAL A 156 -12.43 7.23 2.01
N GLY A 157 -12.02 8.33 2.66
CA GLY A 157 -11.61 9.55 1.98
C GLY A 157 -10.31 9.36 1.19
N PHE A 158 -10.17 10.11 0.10
CA PHE A 158 -9.00 10.05 -0.80
C PHE A 158 -7.66 10.15 -0.05
N LYS A 159 -7.57 11.04 0.94
CA LYS A 159 -6.35 11.23 1.75
C LYS A 159 -5.95 9.98 2.54
N ALA A 160 -6.91 9.17 2.97
CA ALA A 160 -6.63 7.95 3.73
C ALA A 160 -6.00 6.87 2.84
N LEU A 161 -6.30 6.86 1.53
CA LEU A 161 -5.67 5.94 0.56
C LEU A 161 -4.18 6.25 0.33
N PHE A 162 -3.77 7.50 0.52
CA PHE A 162 -2.40 7.97 0.29
C PHE A 162 -1.82 8.64 1.55
N PRO A 163 -1.58 7.86 2.62
CA PRO A 163 -1.07 8.39 3.88
C PRO A 163 0.38 8.87 3.77
N TRP A 164 1.09 8.51 2.70
CA TRP A 164 2.53 8.73 2.46
C TRP A 164 2.96 10.20 2.49
N PHE A 165 2.01 11.13 2.34
CA PHE A 165 2.26 12.58 2.37
C PHE A 165 2.12 13.21 3.76
N SER A 166 1.82 12.42 4.80
CA SER A 166 1.67 12.90 6.18
C SER A 166 2.47 12.01 7.14
N PRO A 167 3.45 12.55 7.87
CA PRO A 167 4.20 11.78 8.87
C PRO A 167 3.30 11.13 9.92
N ALA A 168 2.26 11.83 10.36
CA ALA A 168 1.28 11.32 11.33
C ALA A 168 0.49 10.12 10.75
N ALA A 169 0.08 10.19 9.49
CA ALA A 169 -0.64 9.09 8.84
C ALA A 169 0.28 7.89 8.58
N VAL A 170 1.54 8.11 8.18
CA VAL A 170 2.55 7.05 8.04
C VAL A 170 2.79 6.37 9.39
N GLN A 171 2.91 7.14 10.48
CA GLN A 171 3.06 6.56 11.82
C GLN A 171 1.85 5.71 12.22
N ALA A 172 0.63 6.15 11.90
CA ALA A 172 -0.59 5.38 12.14
C ALA A 172 -0.59 4.06 11.35
N VAL A 173 -0.18 4.08 10.08
CA VAL A 173 -0.01 2.87 9.25
C VAL A 173 1.05 1.93 9.84
N CYS A 174 2.20 2.45 10.26
CA CYS A 174 3.27 1.63 10.84
C CYS A 174 2.84 0.98 12.17
N ARG A 175 2.17 1.73 13.05
CA ARG A 175 1.65 1.18 14.31
C ARG A 175 0.63 0.08 14.04
N ASP A 176 -0.30 0.35 13.13
CA ASP A 176 -1.33 -0.61 12.74
C ASP A 176 -0.72 -1.87 12.11
N PHE A 177 0.30 -1.72 11.25
CA PHE A 177 1.04 -2.84 10.67
C PHE A 177 1.72 -3.71 11.75
N VAL A 178 2.42 -3.10 12.71
CA VAL A 178 3.07 -3.83 13.81
C VAL A 178 2.04 -4.60 14.64
N GLU A 179 0.86 -4.03 14.89
CA GLU A 179 -0.24 -4.72 15.55
C GLU A 179 -0.73 -5.94 14.76
N HIS A 180 -0.87 -5.83 13.43
CA HIS A 180 -1.24 -6.96 12.58
C HIS A 180 -0.19 -8.07 12.61
N ILE A 181 1.10 -7.72 12.55
CA ILE A 181 2.19 -8.69 12.67
C ILE A 181 2.19 -9.35 14.06
N GLY A 182 1.94 -8.57 15.12
CA GLY A 182 1.81 -9.08 16.48
C GLY A 182 0.65 -10.05 16.65
N ALA A 183 -0.51 -9.76 16.06
CA ALA A 183 -1.67 -10.64 16.03
C ALA A 183 -1.35 -11.93 15.26
N LEU A 184 -0.78 -11.80 14.05
CA LEU A 184 -0.44 -12.94 13.19
C LEU A 184 0.57 -13.89 13.86
N ARG A 185 1.58 -13.36 14.55
CA ARG A 185 2.53 -14.15 15.35
C ARG A 185 1.87 -14.94 16.48
N ARG A 186 0.71 -14.49 16.97
CA ARG A 186 -0.11 -15.18 17.98
C ARG A 186 -1.18 -16.07 17.34
N LEU A 187 -1.12 -16.28 16.02
CA LEU A 187 -2.14 -16.98 15.23
C LEU A 187 -3.55 -16.41 15.43
N ARG A 188 -3.63 -15.11 15.69
CA ARG A 188 -4.86 -14.34 15.77
C ARG A 188 -4.96 -13.41 14.57
N LEU A 189 -6.18 -13.13 14.15
CA LEU A 189 -6.45 -12.12 13.14
C LEU A 189 -6.96 -10.87 13.82
N SER A 190 -6.41 -9.71 13.45
CA SER A 190 -6.89 -8.42 13.94
C SER A 190 -8.37 -8.22 13.54
N GLU A 191 -9.10 -7.46 14.35
CA GLU A 191 -10.50 -7.12 14.06
C GLU A 191 -10.64 -6.38 12.72
N VAL A 192 -11.75 -6.66 12.04
CA VAL A 192 -12.10 -6.00 10.78
C VAL A 192 -12.71 -4.64 11.06
N GLY A 193 -12.07 -3.59 10.57
CA GLY A 193 -12.54 -2.20 10.68
C GLY A 193 -11.81 -1.26 9.74
N HIS A 194 -12.09 0.04 9.87
CA HIS A 194 -11.44 1.11 9.10
C HIS A 194 -10.01 1.37 9.63
N ARG A 195 -9.11 0.41 9.39
CA ARG A 195 -7.75 0.46 9.92
C ARG A 195 -6.78 1.11 8.91
N PRO A 196 -5.82 1.94 9.36
CA PRO A 196 -4.93 2.68 8.46
C PRO A 196 -4.13 1.80 7.49
N PHE A 197 -3.61 0.66 7.93
CA PHE A 197 -2.74 -0.20 7.10
C PHE A 197 -3.50 -0.87 5.94
N PRO A 198 -4.64 -1.57 6.14
CA PRO A 198 -5.42 -2.11 5.03
C PRO A 198 -5.85 -1.06 4.00
N ILE A 199 -6.17 0.16 4.46
CA ILE A 199 -6.56 1.27 3.56
C ILE A 199 -5.37 1.73 2.72
N ALA A 200 -4.19 1.88 3.34
CA ALA A 200 -2.96 2.25 2.63
C ALA A 200 -2.56 1.19 1.59
N VAL A 201 -2.68 -0.10 1.94
CA VAL A 201 -2.46 -1.22 1.02
C VAL A 201 -3.44 -1.16 -0.16
N HIS A 202 -4.72 -0.88 0.09
CA HIS A 202 -5.71 -0.69 -0.97
C HIS A 202 -5.34 0.45 -1.92
N GLY A 203 -4.90 1.59 -1.39
CA GLY A 203 -4.42 2.72 -2.17
C GLY A 203 -3.18 2.39 -3.01
N LEU A 204 -2.24 1.63 -2.44
CA LEU A 204 -1.05 1.15 -3.16
C LEU A 204 -1.43 0.24 -4.33
N GLY A 205 -2.35 -0.70 -4.12
CA GLY A 205 -2.87 -1.57 -5.18
C GLY A 205 -3.50 -0.76 -6.32
N LEU A 206 -4.34 0.23 -6.00
CA LEU A 206 -4.96 1.12 -6.98
C LEU A 206 -3.91 1.94 -7.76
N ALA A 207 -2.88 2.45 -7.08
CA ALA A 207 -1.79 3.17 -7.73
C ALA A 207 -0.99 2.26 -8.67
N SER A 208 -0.67 1.03 -8.25
CA SER A 208 0.06 0.06 -9.08
C SER A 208 -0.68 -0.27 -10.38
N VAL A 209 -1.98 -0.56 -10.32
CA VAL A 209 -2.77 -0.84 -11.54
C VAL A 209 -2.96 0.40 -12.41
N THR A 210 -2.91 1.61 -11.82
CA THR A 210 -2.92 2.87 -12.59
C THR A 210 -1.63 3.04 -13.37
N VAL A 211 -0.47 2.79 -12.76
CA VAL A 211 0.84 2.82 -13.45
C VAL A 211 0.87 1.82 -14.60
N MET A 212 0.35 0.61 -14.40
CA MET A 212 0.23 -0.38 -15.48
C MET A 212 -0.68 0.11 -16.61
N GLY A 213 -1.85 0.64 -16.30
CA GLY A 213 -2.78 1.16 -17.30
C GLY A 213 -2.17 2.30 -18.12
N VAL A 214 -1.46 3.24 -17.47
CA VAL A 214 -0.76 4.35 -18.16
C VAL A 214 0.35 3.82 -19.05
N THR A 215 1.25 2.98 -18.52
CA THR A 215 2.40 2.46 -19.28
C THR A 215 1.98 1.59 -20.46
N GLY A 216 0.93 0.77 -20.30
CA GLY A 216 0.37 -0.04 -21.39
C GLY A 216 -0.37 0.81 -22.43
N THR A 217 -1.07 1.86 -22.03
CA THR A 217 -1.69 2.79 -22.99
C THR A 217 -0.63 3.56 -23.78
N LEU A 218 0.43 4.04 -23.11
CA LEU A 218 1.52 4.75 -23.78
C LEU A 218 2.25 3.89 -24.81
N SER A 219 2.32 2.57 -24.63
CA SER A 219 2.97 1.71 -25.63
C SER A 219 2.20 1.58 -26.93
N LEU A 220 0.89 1.85 -26.92
CA LEU A 220 0.03 1.83 -28.11
C LEU A 220 0.08 3.14 -28.90
N LEU A 221 0.61 4.22 -28.31
CA LEU A 221 0.64 5.53 -28.95
C LEU A 221 1.88 5.67 -29.84
N GLY A 222 1.69 5.64 -31.16
CA GLY A 222 2.77 5.78 -32.14
C GLY A 222 3.55 7.10 -32.06
N ALA A 223 2.99 8.15 -31.45
CA ALA A 223 3.65 9.44 -31.25
C ALA A 223 4.67 9.43 -30.10
N VAL A 224 4.68 8.40 -29.24
CA VAL A 224 5.61 8.31 -28.11
C VAL A 224 6.99 7.87 -28.60
N PRO A 225 8.08 8.59 -28.26
CA PRO A 225 9.44 8.21 -28.61
C PRO A 225 9.80 6.78 -28.17
N ALA A 226 10.56 6.07 -29.00
CA ALA A 226 10.91 4.66 -28.76
C ALA A 226 11.51 4.40 -27.37
N GLY A 227 12.47 5.22 -26.93
CA GLY A 227 13.07 5.07 -25.60
C GLY A 227 12.10 5.25 -24.44
N ILE A 228 11.08 6.11 -24.58
CA ILE A 228 10.03 6.28 -23.56
C ILE A 228 9.11 5.06 -23.56
N ARG A 229 8.76 4.53 -24.74
CA ARG A 229 7.95 3.32 -24.87
C ARG A 229 8.65 2.10 -24.26
N GLU A 230 9.94 1.92 -24.54
CA GLU A 230 10.75 0.82 -23.97
C GLU A 230 10.85 0.92 -22.45
N ALA A 231 11.15 2.11 -21.92
CA ALA A 231 11.15 2.35 -20.48
C ALA A 231 9.77 2.08 -19.87
N GLY A 232 8.70 2.53 -20.53
CA GLY A 232 7.32 2.28 -20.13
C GLY A 232 6.99 0.80 -20.05
N LEU A 233 7.36 0.01 -21.05
CA LEU A 233 7.16 -1.45 -21.08
C LEU A 233 7.98 -2.18 -20.00
N SER A 234 9.19 -1.69 -19.70
CA SER A 234 10.00 -2.19 -18.59
C SER A 234 9.30 -1.95 -17.24
N VAL A 235 8.82 -0.72 -17.00
CA VAL A 235 8.02 -0.37 -15.82
C VAL A 235 6.74 -1.19 -15.76
N HIS A 236 6.05 -1.37 -16.88
CA HIS A 236 4.83 -2.19 -16.98
C HIS A 236 5.10 -3.63 -16.52
N GLY A 237 6.17 -4.25 -17.01
CA GLY A 237 6.58 -5.60 -16.61
C GLY A 237 6.96 -5.70 -15.14
N ALA A 238 7.68 -4.71 -14.60
CA ALA A 238 8.02 -4.67 -13.18
C ALA A 238 6.78 -4.56 -12.29
N PHE A 239 5.83 -3.69 -12.66
CA PHE A 239 4.57 -3.55 -11.93
C PHE A 239 3.66 -4.76 -12.08
N ALA A 240 3.71 -5.52 -13.18
CA ALA A 240 2.97 -6.78 -13.30
C ALA A 240 3.37 -7.77 -12.20
N ASN A 241 4.67 -7.91 -11.91
CA ASN A 241 5.15 -8.75 -10.80
C ASN A 241 4.68 -8.22 -9.43
N LEU A 242 4.72 -6.90 -9.24
CA LEU A 242 4.23 -6.26 -8.02
C LEU A 242 2.72 -6.49 -7.82
N VAL A 243 1.92 -6.40 -8.88
CA VAL A 243 0.47 -6.63 -8.84
C VAL A 243 0.16 -8.10 -8.59
N TRP A 244 0.94 -9.06 -9.13
CA TRP A 244 0.84 -10.47 -8.75
C TRP A 244 1.08 -10.67 -7.24
N ALA A 245 2.15 -10.10 -6.70
CA ALA A 245 2.46 -10.18 -5.27
C ALA A 245 1.36 -9.53 -4.41
N TYR A 246 0.87 -8.36 -4.83
CA TYR A 246 -0.25 -7.67 -4.20
C TYR A 246 -1.51 -8.54 -4.20
N LEU A 247 -1.89 -9.12 -5.34
CA LEU A 247 -3.08 -9.94 -5.49
C LEU A 247 -3.02 -11.16 -4.56
N ILE A 248 -1.89 -11.87 -4.57
CA ILE A 248 -1.68 -13.05 -3.71
C ILE A 248 -1.79 -12.66 -2.24
N GLY A 249 -1.06 -11.63 -1.80
CA GLY A 249 -1.07 -11.20 -0.40
C GLY A 249 -2.44 -10.70 0.05
N HIS A 250 -3.06 -9.81 -0.74
CA HIS A 250 -4.35 -9.20 -0.44
C HIS A 250 -5.48 -10.24 -0.43
N ALA A 251 -5.56 -11.11 -1.45
CA ALA A 251 -6.58 -12.14 -1.52
C ALA A 251 -6.39 -13.20 -0.41
N SER A 252 -5.15 -13.60 -0.11
CA SER A 252 -4.87 -14.56 0.96
C SER A 252 -5.33 -14.03 2.32
N LEU A 253 -5.04 -12.76 2.64
CA LEU A 253 -5.52 -12.13 3.87
C LEU A 253 -7.05 -12.05 3.92
N ALA A 254 -7.70 -11.72 2.80
CA ALA A 254 -9.15 -11.71 2.72
C ALA A 254 -9.74 -13.11 2.99
N VAL A 255 -9.14 -14.17 2.44
CA VAL A 255 -9.54 -15.57 2.67
C VAL A 255 -9.33 -15.97 4.13
N LEU A 256 -8.19 -15.63 4.74
CA LEU A 256 -7.93 -15.93 6.15
C LEU A 256 -8.97 -15.27 7.07
N HIS A 257 -9.32 -14.01 6.83
CA HIS A 257 -10.37 -13.33 7.58
C HIS A 257 -11.77 -13.91 7.33
N GLU A 258 -12.07 -14.41 6.13
CA GLU A 258 -13.32 -15.13 5.87
C GLU A 258 -13.39 -16.43 6.68
N GLN A 259 -12.32 -17.22 6.66
CA GLN A 259 -12.20 -18.48 7.42
C GLN A 259 -12.29 -18.25 8.93
N ALA A 260 -11.79 -17.11 9.42
CA ALA A 260 -11.94 -16.69 10.81
C ALA A 260 -13.34 -16.18 11.18
N GLY A 261 -14.29 -16.21 10.25
CA GLY A 261 -15.69 -15.86 10.50
C GLY A 261 -16.02 -14.38 10.36
N HIS A 262 -15.09 -13.54 9.88
CA HIS A 262 -15.35 -12.11 9.71
C HIS A 262 -16.25 -11.76 8.50
N ARG A 263 -16.62 -12.77 7.68
CA ARG A 263 -17.57 -12.65 6.54
C ARG A 263 -17.23 -11.51 5.57
N LEU A 264 -15.95 -11.30 5.28
CA LEU A 264 -15.45 -10.24 4.40
C LEU A 264 -15.95 -10.38 2.96
N PHE A 265 -15.93 -11.58 2.38
CA PHE A 265 -16.38 -11.78 1.00
C PHE A 265 -17.86 -11.46 0.86
N ARG A 266 -18.68 -11.90 1.81
CA ARG A 266 -20.12 -11.61 1.80
C ARG A 266 -20.38 -10.11 1.95
N ARG A 267 -19.62 -9.40 2.79
CA ARG A 267 -19.74 -7.93 2.92
C ARG A 267 -19.26 -7.18 1.67
N MET A 268 -18.24 -7.68 0.99
CA MET A 268 -17.63 -7.01 -0.17
C MET A 268 -18.37 -7.28 -1.48
N PHE A 269 -18.88 -8.50 -1.69
CA PHE A 269 -19.48 -8.95 -2.95
C PHE A 269 -21.00 -9.16 -2.90
N SER A 270 -21.64 -8.96 -1.74
CA SER A 270 -23.11 -8.88 -1.71
C SER A 270 -23.56 -7.57 -2.36
N LEU A 271 -24.27 -7.69 -3.49
CA LEU A 271 -24.95 -6.57 -4.16
C LEU A 271 -26.32 -6.26 -3.54
N ARG A 272 -26.75 -7.03 -2.53
CA ARG A 272 -27.98 -6.76 -1.80
C ARG A 272 -27.77 -5.54 -0.87
N PRO A 273 -28.72 -4.59 -0.85
CA PRO A 273 -28.69 -3.45 0.06
C PRO A 273 -28.70 -3.90 1.53
#